data_AF-A0A7W1ZWR3-F1
#
_entry.id   AF-A0A7W1ZWR3-F1
#
_cell.length_a   1.000
_cell.length_b   1.000
_cell.length_c   1.000
_cell.angle_alpha   90.00
_cell.angle_beta   90.00
_cell.angle_gamma   90.00
#
_symmetry.space_group_name_H-M   'P 1'
#
loop_
_entity.id
_entity.type
_entity.pdbx_description
1 polymer ?
#
loop_
_entity_poly.entity_id
_entity_poly.type
_entity_poly.pdbx_seq_one_letter_code
_entity_poly.pdbx_strand_id
1 'polypeptide(L)' 'MPFIPLEDHLPGITGLLEYSKEPAEPIRELTQFLLRGPNTLTEGERELIATVVSSGNECTFCTAAHTAAADRLLGDNT' A
#
# COMPACT_ATOMS: atom_id res chain seq x y z
N MET A 1 -15.82 4.76 -15.89
CA MET A 1 -14.77 5.75 -16.25
C MET A 1 -14.70 6.78 -15.13
N PRO A 2 -13.51 7.22 -14.72
CA PRO A 2 -13.37 8.26 -13.71
C PRO A 2 -13.97 9.58 -14.21
N PHE A 3 -14.55 10.36 -13.31
CA PHE A 3 -15.08 11.70 -13.60
C PHE A 3 -13.99 12.79 -13.55
N ILE A 4 -12.75 12.39 -13.27
CA ILE A 4 -11.54 13.21 -13.24
C ILE A 4 -10.48 12.56 -14.14
N PRO A 5 -9.60 13.36 -14.77
CA PRO A 5 -8.50 12.81 -15.57
C PRO A 5 -7.47 12.17 -14.64
N LEU A 6 -7.23 10.87 -14.79
CA LEU A 6 -6.20 10.12 -14.08
C LEU A 6 -5.17 9.60 -15.09
N GLU A 7 -3.95 9.36 -14.63
CA GLU A 7 -2.91 8.76 -15.48
C GLU A 7 -3.20 7.27 -15.70
N ASP A 8 -3.43 6.86 -16.95
CA ASP A 8 -3.89 5.50 -17.29
C ASP A 8 -2.93 4.38 -16.89
N HIS A 9 -1.65 4.69 -16.67
CA HIS A 9 -0.62 3.71 -16.31
C HIS A 9 -0.50 3.49 -14.79
N LEU A 10 -1.18 4.29 -13.96
CA LEU A 10 -1.14 4.17 -12.51
C LEU A 10 -2.40 3.44 -12.01
N PRO A 11 -2.26 2.25 -11.39
CA PRO A 11 -3.42 1.48 -10.94
C PRO A 11 -4.04 2.08 -9.67
N GLY A 12 -5.37 2.02 -9.58
CA GLY A 12 -6.12 2.25 -8.35
C GLY A 12 -5.79 3.55 -7.62
N ILE A 13 -5.47 3.44 -6.32
CA ILE A 13 -5.22 4.61 -5.46
C ILE A 13 -3.97 5.41 -5.88
N THR A 14 -3.00 4.78 -6.55
CA THR A 14 -1.79 5.47 -7.01
C THR A 14 -2.13 6.58 -8.01
N GLY A 15 -3.10 6.37 -8.90
CA GLY A 15 -3.57 7.40 -9.82
C GLY A 15 -4.23 8.58 -9.10
N LEU A 16 -4.96 8.32 -8.01
CA LEU A 16 -5.59 9.37 -7.19
C LEU A 16 -4.55 10.18 -6.40
N LEU A 17 -3.53 9.51 -5.85
CA LEU A 17 -2.43 10.16 -5.13
C LEU A 17 -1.56 11.00 -6.07
N GLU A 18 -1.41 10.60 -7.33
CA GLU A 18 -0.69 11.38 -8.33
C GLU A 18 -1.49 12.59 -8.81
N TYR A 19 -2.82 12.42 -9.00
CA TYR A 19 -3.71 13.50 -9.40
C TYR A 19 -3.74 14.67 -8.41
N SER A 20 -3.74 14.39 -7.10
CA SER A 20 -3.80 15.43 -6.05
C SER A 20 -2.63 15.33 -5.08
N LYS A 21 -1.49 15.90 -5.49
CA LYS A 21 -0.22 15.76 -4.77
C LYS A 21 -0.20 16.38 -3.38
N GLU A 22 -0.82 17.53 -3.20
CA GLU A 22 -0.80 18.25 -1.92
C GLU A 22 -1.44 17.43 -0.77
N PRO A 23 -2.67 16.90 -0.89
CA PRO A 23 -3.21 16.00 0.13
C PRO A 23 -2.57 14.60 0.11
N ALA A 24 -1.98 14.16 -1.01
CA ALA A 24 -1.34 12.86 -1.11
C ALA A 24 0.00 12.78 -0.39
N GLU A 25 0.78 13.87 -0.36
CA GLU A 25 2.11 13.90 0.24
C GLU A 25 2.14 13.37 1.68
N PRO A 26 1.33 13.90 2.64
CA PRO A 26 1.35 13.38 4.00
C PRO A 26 0.93 11.91 4.11
N ILE A 27 0.07 11.42 3.21
CA ILE A 27 -0.33 10.00 3.15
C ILE A 27 0.86 9.13 2.71
N ARG A 28 1.62 9.58 1.71
CA ARG A 28 2.81 8.89 1.20
C ARG A 28 3.90 8.86 2.26
N GLU A 29 4.17 10.00 2.91
CA GLU A 29 5.14 10.10 4.00
C GLU A 29 4.78 9.17 5.16
N LEU A 30 3.52 9.17 5.61
CA LEU A 30 3.07 8.29 6.68
C LEU A 30 3.21 6.81 6.29
N THR A 31 2.86 6.46 5.05
CA THR A 31 2.99 5.08 4.56
C THR A 31 4.45 4.63 4.55
N GLN A 32 5.38 5.47 4.10
CA GLN A 32 6.81 5.18 4.12
C GLN A 32 7.34 5.07 5.54
N PHE A 33 6.94 5.98 6.43
CA PHE A 33 7.30 5.94 7.84
C PHE A 33 6.87 4.62 8.49
N LEU A 34 5.62 4.21 8.29
CA LEU A 34 5.09 2.98 8.86
C LEU A 34 5.73 1.73 8.27
N LEU A 35 5.83 1.63 6.94
CA LEU A 35 6.18 0.37 6.28
C LEU A 35 7.68 0.21 6.00
N ARG A 36 8.47 1.30 5.97
CA ARG A 36 9.90 1.29 5.61
C ARG A 36 10.80 2.01 6.63
N GLY A 37 10.22 2.81 7.53
CA GLY A 37 10.99 3.52 8.56
C GLY A 37 11.64 2.58 9.60
N PRO A 38 12.59 3.07 10.41
CA PRO A 38 13.19 2.31 11.51
C PRO A 38 12.13 1.78 12.49
N ASN A 39 12.19 0.49 12.82
CA ASN A 39 11.23 -0.15 13.70
C ASN A 39 11.83 -1.41 14.34
N THR A 40 11.21 -1.91 15.42
CA THR A 40 11.52 -3.21 16.02
C THR A 40 10.93 -4.37 15.22
N LEU A 41 9.88 -4.11 14.43
CA LEU A 41 9.31 -5.05 13.47
C LEU A 41 10.04 -4.95 12.13
N THR A 42 10.25 -6.10 11.50
CA THR A 42 10.75 -6.20 10.12
C THR A 42 9.74 -5.60 9.12
N GLU A 43 10.18 -5.31 7.90
CA GLU A 43 9.27 -4.87 6.83
C GLU A 43 8.21 -5.95 6.53
N GLY A 44 8.62 -7.22 6.46
CA GLY A 44 7.70 -8.33 6.21
C GLY A 44 6.60 -8.48 7.28
N GLU A 45 6.95 -8.34 8.56
CA GLU A 45 5.95 -8.36 9.65
C GLU A 45 4.95 -7.21 9.54
N ARG A 46 5.42 -6.02 9.13
CA ARG A 46 4.56 -4.84 8.96
C ARG A 46 3.62 -4.98 7.76
N GLU A 47 4.11 -5.54 6.65
CA GLU A 47 3.28 -5.88 5.49
C GLU A 47 2.27 -6.99 5.81
N LEU A 48 2.63 -7.97 6.66
CA LEU A 48 1.69 -8.99 7.12
C LEU A 48 0.57 -8.38 7.99
N ILE A 49 0.90 -7.47 8.91
CA ILE A 49 -0.12 -6.73 9.68
C ILE A 49 -1.04 -5.96 8.73
N ALA A 50 -0.47 -5.24 7.75
CA ALA A 50 -1.25 -4.50 6.75
C ALA A 50 -2.17 -5.42 5.94
N THR A 51 -1.72 -6.61 5.60
CA THR A 51 -2.52 -7.64 4.90
C THR A 51 -3.72 -8.08 5.74
N VAL A 52 -3.50 -8.46 6.99
CA VAL A 52 -4.56 -8.95 7.91
C VAL A 52 -5.60 -7.86 8.16
N VAL A 53 -5.15 -6.63 8.46
CA VAL A 53 -6.06 -5.49 8.70
C VAL A 53 -6.85 -5.14 7.44
N SER A 54 -6.21 -5.13 6.27
CA SER A 54 -6.89 -4.85 5.00
C SER A 54 -7.92 -5.91 4.67
N SER A 55 -7.62 -7.19 4.93
CA SER A 55 -8.56 -8.29 4.75
C SER A 55 -9.76 -8.17 5.68
N GLY A 56 -9.55 -7.78 6.94
CA GLY A 56 -10.63 -7.55 7.90
C GLY A 56 -11.54 -6.37 7.52
N ASN A 57 -11.02 -5.40 6.77
CA ASN A 57 -11.78 -4.29 6.20
C ASN A 57 -12.32 -4.57 4.78
N GLU A 58 -12.22 -5.82 4.31
CA GLU A 58 -12.67 -6.24 2.97
C GLU A 58 -12.04 -5.41 1.82
N CYS A 59 -10.85 -4.84 2.04
CA CYS A 59 -10.17 -4.03 1.03
C CYS A 59 -9.33 -4.91 0.11
N THR A 60 -9.93 -5.40 -0.98
CA THR A 60 -9.27 -6.31 -1.93
C THR A 60 -7.94 -5.76 -2.49
N PHE A 61 -7.89 -4.46 -2.81
CA PHE A 61 -6.68 -3.84 -3.34
C PHE A 61 -5.53 -3.88 -2.33
N CYS A 62 -5.77 -3.41 -1.10
CA CYS A 62 -4.74 -3.38 -0.07
C CYS A 62 -4.34 -4.79 0.36
N THR A 63 -5.30 -5.72 0.51
CA THR A 63 -4.98 -7.12 0.82
C THR A 63 -4.06 -7.72 -0.24
N ALA A 64 -4.36 -7.58 -1.53
CA ALA A 64 -3.53 -8.13 -2.60
C ALA A 64 -2.13 -7.48 -2.65
N ALA A 65 -2.05 -6.15 -2.56
CA ALA A 65 -0.79 -5.42 -2.62
C ALA A 65 0.13 -5.77 -1.43
N HIS A 66 -0.41 -5.80 -0.22
CA HIS A 66 0.36 -6.10 0.99
C HIS A 66 0.72 -7.60 1.09
N THR A 67 -0.13 -8.51 0.59
CA THR A 67 0.20 -9.94 0.50
C THR A 67 1.42 -10.14 -0.38
N ALA A 68 1.41 -9.60 -1.61
CA ALA A 68 2.54 -9.72 -2.52
C ALA A 68 3.84 -9.13 -1.95
N ALA A 69 3.75 -8.04 -1.18
CA ALA A 69 4.91 -7.46 -0.48
C ALA A 69 5.38 -8.36 0.68
N ALA A 70 4.46 -8.89 1.49
CA ALA A 70 4.77 -9.78 2.60
C ALA A 70 5.42 -11.08 2.11
N ASP A 71 4.85 -11.73 1.10
CA ASP A 71 5.39 -12.94 0.45
C ASP A 71 6.85 -12.74 0.03
N ARG A 72 7.10 -11.62 -0.69
CA ARG A 72 8.42 -11.24 -1.18
C ARG A 72 9.45 -11.01 -0.06
N LEU A 73 9.02 -10.48 1.09
CA LEU A 73 9.87 -10.08 2.21
C LEU A 73 10.08 -11.20 3.23
N LEU A 74 9.09 -12.07 3.42
CA LEU A 74 9.13 -13.22 4.32
C LEU A 74 9.72 -14.46 3.65
N GLY A 75 9.80 -14.48 2.33
CA GLY A 75 10.38 -15.59 1.55
C GLY A 75 9.38 -16.70 1.22
N ASP A 76 8.09 -16.45 1.43
CA ASP A 76 7.03 -17.34 1.00
C ASP A 76 6.76 -17.11 -0.49
N ASN A 77 7.21 -18.04 -1.33
CA ASN A 77 6.95 -18.01 -2.77
C ASN A 77 5.76 -18.94 -3.05
N THR A 78 4.53 -18.42 -2.98
CA THR A 78 3.33 -19.10 -3.50
C THR A 78 2.95 -18.59 -4.88
#